data_AF-A0A8J6TFD7-F1
#
_entry.id   AF-A0A8J6TFD7-F1
#
_cell.length_a   1.000
_cell.length_b   1.000
_cell.length_c   1.000
_cell.angle_alpha   90.00
_cell.angle_beta   90.00
_cell.angle_gamma   90.00
#
_symmetry.space_group_name_H-M   'P 1'
#
loop_
_entity.id
_entity.type
_entity.pdbx_description
1 polymer ?
#
loop_
_entity_poly.entity_id
_entity_poly.type
_entity_poly.pdbx_seq_one_letter_code
_entity_poly.pdbx_strand_id
1 'polypeptide(L)'
;MKRRTNNFLALLCILTLSTLLITANNALSTDQGSNEKYDEDTYGPAERIEFHHPAKQTFFDHPVHTLALGLECDSCHDGLFEMEAGAAEANDDFNMKSLAEGKYCGACHDGTTAFDANSNCGSCHTAPEDTIYFTKPVTAVIFDHTSHSGLGIGCEECHSELFKMKIGDAETKADFTMKYIYHDAKEVKYCGVCHNGEIAFPSTSRCNVCHIGVKGYNRAKGKTTGNGEDAGHH
;
A
#
# COMPACT_ATOMS: atom_id res chain seq x y z
N MET A 1 18.82 -78.74 -9.47
CA MET A 1 20.07 -78.39 -8.76
C MET A 1 20.79 -77.28 -9.54
N LYS A 2 20.46 -76.01 -9.28
CA LYS A 2 21.17 -74.85 -9.84
C LYS A 2 21.24 -73.75 -8.79
N ARG A 3 22.48 -73.26 -8.65
CA ARG A 3 23.06 -72.42 -7.61
C ARG A 3 22.27 -71.14 -7.34
N ARG A 4 22.00 -70.87 -6.06
CA ARG A 4 21.77 -69.51 -5.54
C ARG A 4 23.11 -68.77 -5.60
N THR A 5 23.23 -67.77 -6.44
CA THR A 5 24.40 -66.89 -6.51
C THR A 5 24.01 -65.49 -6.02
N ASN A 6 24.52 -65.17 -4.83
CA ASN A 6 24.96 -63.87 -4.32
C ASN A 6 24.46 -62.59 -5.01
N ASN A 7 23.27 -62.12 -4.60
CA ASN A 7 22.84 -60.72 -4.80
C ASN A 7 23.25 -59.77 -3.65
N PHE A 8 24.01 -60.25 -2.66
CA PHE A 8 24.41 -59.43 -1.51
C PHE A 8 25.61 -58.51 -1.77
N LEU A 9 26.44 -58.80 -2.78
CA LEU A 9 27.62 -57.99 -3.09
C LEU A 9 27.32 -56.78 -3.99
N ALA A 10 26.26 -56.83 -4.80
CA ALA A 10 25.89 -55.74 -5.71
C ALA A 10 25.17 -54.58 -5.00
N LEU A 11 24.52 -54.84 -3.85
CA LEU A 11 23.81 -53.80 -3.08
C LEU A 11 24.75 -52.93 -2.22
N LEU A 12 25.92 -53.46 -1.86
CA LEU A 12 26.87 -52.75 -0.98
C LEU A 12 27.69 -51.67 -1.72
N CYS A 13 27.90 -51.81 -3.03
CA CYS A 13 28.65 -50.82 -3.83
C CYS A 13 27.82 -49.60 -4.27
N ILE A 14 26.49 -49.66 -4.23
CA ILE A 14 25.63 -48.52 -4.63
C ILE A 14 25.41 -47.54 -3.47
N LEU A 15 25.50 -48.04 -2.22
CA LEU A 15 25.31 -47.22 -1.02
C LEU A 15 26.55 -46.41 -0.61
N THR A 16 27.75 -46.79 -1.04
CA THR A 16 28.98 -46.02 -0.75
C THR A 16 29.30 -44.96 -1.80
N LEU A 17 28.78 -45.10 -3.03
CA LEU A 17 28.93 -44.07 -4.07
C LEU A 17 27.89 -42.95 -3.94
N SER A 18 26.75 -43.23 -3.29
CA SER A 18 25.69 -42.23 -3.03
C SER A 18 26.00 -41.32 -1.84
N THR A 19 26.83 -41.76 -0.89
CA THR A 19 27.25 -40.90 0.24
C THR A 19 28.45 -40.00 -0.09
N LEU A 20 29.22 -40.33 -1.14
CA LEU A 20 30.32 -39.48 -1.61
C LEU A 20 29.84 -38.31 -2.51
N LEU A 21 28.61 -38.39 -3.04
CA LEU A 21 27.99 -37.31 -3.82
C LEU A 21 27.12 -36.36 -2.96
N ILE A 22 26.79 -36.73 -1.71
CA ILE A 22 25.96 -35.88 -0.83
C ILE A 22 26.81 -34.92 0.02
N THR A 23 28.11 -35.16 0.19
CA THR A 23 28.99 -34.26 0.98
C THR A 23 29.69 -33.17 0.16
N ALA A 24 29.52 -33.13 -1.15
CA ALA A 24 30.06 -32.06 -2.01
C ALA A 24 29.09 -30.88 -2.25
N ASN A 25 27.85 -30.94 -1.76
CA ASN A 25 26.85 -29.86 -1.93
C ASN A 25 26.74 -28.90 -0.72
N ASN A 26 27.52 -29.10 0.34
CA ASN A 26 27.51 -28.22 1.52
C ASN A 26 28.75 -27.32 1.64
N ALA A 27 29.48 -27.09 0.54
CA ALA A 27 30.63 -26.19 0.49
C ALA A 27 30.43 -24.98 -0.44
N LEU A 28 29.17 -24.61 -0.73
CA LEU A 28 28.85 -23.35 -1.43
C LEU A 28 27.63 -22.68 -0.80
N SER A 29 27.77 -22.30 0.47
CA SER A 29 26.93 -21.30 1.13
C SER A 29 27.71 -20.72 2.31
N THR A 30 28.96 -20.31 2.08
CA THR A 30 29.43 -19.11 2.77
C THR A 30 28.98 -17.96 1.90
N ASP A 31 27.74 -17.52 2.13
CA ASP A 31 27.39 -16.13 1.90
C ASP A 31 28.35 -15.32 2.78
N GLN A 32 29.50 -14.99 2.22
CA GLN A 32 30.31 -13.87 2.71
C GLN A 32 29.65 -12.62 2.13
N GLY A 33 28.43 -12.33 2.59
CA GLY A 33 27.92 -10.97 2.56
C GLY A 33 28.91 -10.15 3.36
N SER A 34 29.60 -9.23 2.68
CA SER A 34 30.51 -8.31 3.35
C SER A 34 29.74 -7.66 4.49
N ASN A 35 30.30 -7.74 5.69
CA ASN A 35 29.88 -6.95 6.84
C ASN A 35 30.33 -5.48 6.62
N GLU A 36 30.03 -4.94 5.43
CA GLU A 36 30.23 -3.54 5.12
C GLU A 36 29.03 -2.78 5.64
N LYS A 37 29.31 -1.94 6.63
CA LYS A 37 28.33 -1.01 7.18
C LYS A 37 27.86 -0.09 6.05
N TYR A 38 26.55 0.12 5.95
CA TYR A 38 25.97 1.07 5.01
C TYR A 38 26.63 2.45 5.17
N ASP A 39 27.06 3.01 4.05
CA ASP A 39 27.76 4.28 3.99
C ASP A 39 26.79 5.40 3.59
N GLU A 40 26.30 6.13 4.59
CA GLU A 40 25.34 7.22 4.39
C GLU A 40 25.95 8.42 3.65
N ASP A 41 27.27 8.58 3.67
CA ASP A 41 27.95 9.66 2.95
C ASP A 41 27.97 9.39 1.43
N THR A 42 28.01 8.11 1.05
CA THR A 42 27.98 7.68 -0.36
C THR A 42 26.56 7.50 -0.87
N TYR A 43 25.67 6.92 -0.07
CA TYR A 43 24.35 6.49 -0.52
C TYR A 43 23.20 7.34 0.01
N GLY A 44 23.46 8.33 0.85
CA GLY A 44 22.42 9.11 1.54
C GLY A 44 21.85 8.38 2.77
N PRO A 45 20.82 8.94 3.42
CA PRO A 45 20.22 8.36 4.62
C PRO A 45 19.74 6.91 4.43
N ALA A 46 20.08 6.03 5.38
CA ALA A 46 19.60 4.64 5.38
C ALA A 46 18.09 4.55 5.68
N GLU A 47 17.58 5.48 6.48
CA GLU A 47 16.17 5.55 6.85
C GLU A 47 15.34 6.10 5.70
N ARG A 48 14.16 5.51 5.54
CA ARG A 48 13.15 5.93 4.58
C ARG A 48 12.68 7.34 4.89
N ILE A 49 12.60 8.18 3.88
CA ILE A 49 11.93 9.48 4.00
C ILE A 49 10.43 9.24 3.91
N GLU A 50 9.69 9.74 4.89
CA GLU A 50 8.23 9.78 4.87
C GLU A 50 7.74 11.20 4.61
N PHE A 51 6.88 11.35 3.60
CA PHE A 51 6.14 12.58 3.36
C PHE A 51 4.76 12.49 4.01
N HIS A 52 4.38 13.54 4.73
CA HIS A 52 3.13 13.66 5.45
C HIS A 52 2.14 14.63 4.78
N HIS A 53 2.61 15.43 3.80
CA HIS A 53 1.85 16.42 3.05
C HIS A 53 2.32 16.48 1.56
N PRO A 54 1.42 16.78 0.60
CA PRO A 54 -0.03 16.95 0.76
C PRO A 54 -0.79 15.61 0.88
N ALA A 55 -0.17 14.49 0.49
CA ALA A 55 -0.69 13.14 0.67
C ALA A 55 0.08 12.45 1.80
N LYS A 56 -0.65 12.01 2.84
CA LYS A 56 -0.06 11.24 3.93
C LYS A 56 0.46 9.90 3.42
N GLN A 57 1.59 9.46 3.97
CA GLN A 57 2.15 8.13 3.76
C GLN A 57 2.68 7.91 2.33
N THR A 58 3.37 8.91 1.81
CA THR A 58 4.24 8.73 0.64
C THR A 58 5.66 8.52 1.14
N PHE A 59 6.46 7.69 0.50
CA PHE A 59 7.83 7.45 0.94
C PHE A 59 8.86 7.47 -0.19
N PHE A 60 10.11 7.67 0.19
CA PHE A 60 11.28 7.59 -0.68
C PHE A 60 12.43 6.87 0.03
N ASP A 61 13.10 5.98 -0.70
CA ASP A 61 14.23 5.19 -0.20
C ASP A 61 15.50 5.54 -0.97
N HIS A 62 16.45 6.22 -0.32
CA HIS A 62 17.77 6.50 -0.89
C HIS A 62 18.50 5.22 -1.33
N PRO A 63 18.58 4.13 -0.54
CA PRO A 63 19.31 2.93 -0.95
C PRO A 63 18.83 2.33 -2.28
N VAL A 64 17.55 2.50 -2.63
CA VAL A 64 17.03 2.04 -3.92
C VAL A 64 17.61 2.88 -5.05
N HIS A 65 17.69 4.19 -4.87
CA HIS A 65 18.10 5.13 -5.93
C HIS A 65 19.63 5.23 -6.05
N THR A 66 20.35 5.30 -4.94
CA THR A 66 21.81 5.49 -4.95
C THR A 66 22.55 4.16 -4.98
N LEU A 67 22.30 3.26 -4.04
CA LEU A 67 23.03 1.99 -3.92
C LEU A 67 22.59 0.97 -5.00
N ALA A 68 21.28 0.74 -5.17
CA ALA A 68 20.81 -0.29 -6.09
C ALA A 68 20.80 0.15 -7.55
N LEU A 69 20.49 1.42 -7.83
CA LEU A 69 20.43 1.96 -9.20
C LEU A 69 21.68 2.75 -9.60
N GLY A 70 22.56 3.10 -8.66
CA GLY A 70 23.81 3.81 -8.96
C GLY A 70 23.61 5.29 -9.33
N LEU A 71 22.53 5.94 -8.85
CA LEU A 71 22.35 7.37 -9.08
C LEU A 71 23.26 8.18 -8.17
N GLU A 72 23.92 9.17 -8.77
CA GLU A 72 24.77 10.12 -8.06
C GLU A 72 23.93 11.18 -7.35
N CYS A 73 24.45 11.75 -6.25
CA CYS A 73 23.74 12.74 -5.45
C CYS A 73 23.28 13.95 -6.28
N ASP A 74 24.10 14.37 -7.25
CA ASP A 74 23.85 15.52 -8.11
C ASP A 74 22.74 15.30 -9.16
N SER A 75 22.32 14.05 -9.35
CA SER A 75 21.18 13.70 -10.20
C SER A 75 19.86 14.18 -9.60
N CYS A 76 19.82 14.39 -8.28
CA CYS A 76 18.65 14.85 -7.54
C CYS A 76 18.90 16.21 -6.86
N HIS A 77 20.09 16.43 -6.30
CA HIS A 77 20.40 17.58 -5.45
C HIS A 77 21.39 18.55 -6.10
N ASP A 78 21.24 19.86 -5.98
CA ASP A 78 20.14 20.62 -5.36
C ASP A 78 19.06 20.98 -6.41
N GLY A 79 18.97 20.21 -7.50
CA GLY A 79 18.15 20.55 -8.67
C GLY A 79 16.68 20.18 -8.53
N LEU A 80 16.39 18.89 -8.31
CA LEU A 80 15.02 18.36 -8.19
C LEU A 80 14.51 18.41 -6.74
N PHE A 81 15.42 18.22 -5.79
CA PHE A 81 15.13 18.23 -4.36
C PHE A 81 16.22 18.98 -3.61
N GLU A 82 15.82 19.69 -2.56
CA GLU A 82 16.75 20.20 -1.56
C GLU A 82 17.21 19.05 -0.65
N MET A 83 18.43 19.13 -0.13
CA MET A 83 18.98 18.11 0.80
C MET A 83 18.21 18.04 2.13
N GLU A 84 17.43 19.08 2.47
CA GLU A 84 16.57 19.09 3.65
C GLU A 84 15.35 18.17 3.44
N ALA A 85 15.26 17.10 4.24
CA ALA A 85 14.14 16.17 4.20
C ALA A 85 12.80 16.89 4.46
N GLY A 86 11.81 16.62 3.61
CA GLY A 86 10.48 17.25 3.70
C GLY A 86 10.41 18.66 3.12
N ALA A 87 11.51 19.27 2.65
CA ALA A 87 11.48 20.61 2.07
C ALA A 87 10.51 20.74 0.89
N ALA A 88 10.39 19.69 0.06
CA ALA A 88 9.44 19.65 -1.04
C ALA A 88 7.97 19.75 -0.58
N GLU A 89 7.64 19.32 0.64
CA GLU A 89 6.27 19.38 1.17
C GLU A 89 5.77 20.82 1.41
N ALA A 90 6.70 21.77 1.54
CA ALA A 90 6.37 23.19 1.66
C ALA A 90 5.98 23.82 0.31
N ASN A 91 6.25 23.15 -0.81
CA ASN A 91 5.96 23.68 -2.14
C ASN A 91 4.51 23.36 -2.53
N ASP A 92 3.75 24.39 -2.90
CA ASP A 92 2.37 24.23 -3.37
C ASP A 92 2.25 23.35 -4.63
N ASP A 93 3.33 23.25 -5.41
CA ASP A 93 3.39 22.43 -6.62
C ASP A 93 3.94 21.02 -6.39
N PHE A 94 4.22 20.59 -5.14
CA PHE A 94 4.57 19.20 -4.85
C PHE A 94 3.32 18.31 -4.87
N ASN A 95 2.86 17.99 -6.08
CA ASN A 95 1.65 17.21 -6.32
C ASN A 95 1.76 16.40 -7.64
N MET A 96 0.89 15.39 -7.79
CA MET A 96 0.91 14.48 -8.94
C MET A 96 0.82 15.17 -10.31
N LYS A 97 0.15 16.33 -10.39
CA LYS A 97 0.08 17.08 -11.64
C LYS A 97 1.46 17.57 -12.05
N SER A 98 2.22 18.13 -11.11
CA SER A 98 3.58 18.59 -11.39
C SER A 98 4.55 17.44 -11.62
N LEU A 99 4.35 16.28 -10.98
CA LEU A 99 5.10 15.06 -11.33
C LEU A 99 4.84 14.67 -12.79
N ALA A 100 3.59 14.67 -13.25
CA ALA A 100 3.26 14.41 -14.66
C ALA A 100 3.85 15.46 -15.64
N GLU A 101 4.22 16.65 -15.15
CA GLU A 101 4.91 17.71 -15.90
C GLU A 101 6.45 17.57 -15.85
N GLY A 102 6.98 16.48 -15.28
CA GLY A 102 8.42 16.20 -15.21
C GLY A 102 9.15 16.83 -14.02
N LYS A 103 8.42 17.27 -12.99
CA LYS A 103 9.02 17.81 -11.75
C LYS A 103 9.17 16.73 -10.67
N TYR A 104 10.05 16.96 -9.70
CA TYR A 104 10.24 16.09 -8.53
C TYR A 104 10.50 14.64 -8.97
N CYS A 105 9.76 13.67 -8.41
CA CYS A 105 9.86 12.26 -8.76
C CYS A 105 9.59 12.01 -10.25
N GLY A 106 8.72 12.82 -10.87
CA GLY A 106 8.32 12.68 -12.26
C GLY A 106 9.39 13.08 -13.27
N ALA A 107 10.51 13.67 -12.84
CA ALA A 107 11.67 13.88 -13.70
C ALA A 107 12.28 12.56 -14.21
N CYS A 108 12.10 11.48 -13.45
CA CYS A 108 12.54 10.12 -13.80
C CYS A 108 11.36 9.13 -13.84
N HIS A 109 10.34 9.27 -13.00
CA HIS A 109 9.13 8.45 -13.04
C HIS A 109 8.15 8.93 -14.12
N ASP A 110 8.63 8.96 -15.37
CA ASP A 110 7.96 9.50 -16.57
C ASP A 110 7.42 8.39 -17.51
N GLY A 111 7.57 7.12 -17.12
CA GLY A 111 7.21 5.95 -17.93
C GLY A 111 8.25 5.52 -18.96
N THR A 112 9.36 6.25 -19.08
CA THR A 112 10.47 5.96 -20.00
C THR A 112 11.78 5.69 -19.25
N THR A 113 12.14 6.56 -18.33
CA THR A 113 13.33 6.45 -17.47
C THR A 113 13.09 5.45 -16.35
N ALA A 114 11.94 5.56 -15.68
CA ALA A 114 11.43 4.62 -14.69
C ALA A 114 9.92 4.41 -14.89
N PHE A 115 9.28 3.62 -14.02
CA PHE A 115 7.82 3.47 -14.08
C PHE A 115 7.12 4.83 -13.93
N ASP A 116 6.01 5.00 -14.65
CA ASP A 116 5.24 6.27 -14.65
C ASP A 116 4.60 6.51 -13.28
N ALA A 117 4.82 7.69 -12.70
CA ALA A 117 4.26 8.11 -11.41
C ALA A 117 2.71 8.13 -11.40
N ASN A 118 2.05 8.23 -12.56
CA ASN A 118 0.60 8.12 -12.69
C ASN A 118 0.10 6.66 -12.60
N SER A 119 1.00 5.69 -12.48
CA SER A 119 0.73 4.26 -12.33
C SER A 119 1.44 3.71 -11.09
N ASN A 120 1.13 2.46 -10.72
CA ASN A 120 1.79 1.77 -9.61
C ASN A 120 1.82 2.62 -8.32
N CYS A 121 0.68 3.22 -7.95
CA CYS A 121 0.59 4.17 -6.85
C CYS A 121 1.17 3.60 -5.54
N GLY A 122 1.00 2.29 -5.33
CA GLY A 122 1.53 1.53 -4.19
C GLY A 122 3.05 1.49 -4.06
N SER A 123 3.79 1.85 -5.11
CA SER A 123 5.26 1.92 -5.09
C SER A 123 5.79 3.07 -4.23
N CYS A 124 5.00 4.14 -4.06
CA CYS A 124 5.37 5.30 -3.27
C CYS A 124 4.34 5.60 -2.18
N HIS A 125 3.05 5.36 -2.42
CA HIS A 125 1.98 5.60 -1.47
C HIS A 125 1.58 4.32 -0.75
N THR A 126 1.41 4.37 0.57
CA THR A 126 0.74 3.30 1.30
C THR A 126 -0.72 3.66 1.56
N ALA A 127 -1.58 2.65 1.51
CA ALA A 127 -2.97 2.84 1.88
C ALA A 127 -3.05 3.14 3.39
N PRO A 128 -3.92 4.08 3.81
CA PRO A 128 -4.22 4.28 5.22
C PRO A 128 -4.62 2.96 5.89
N GLU A 129 -3.87 2.58 6.92
CA GLU A 129 -4.20 1.44 7.79
C GLU A 129 -5.47 1.70 8.60
N ASP A 130 -5.69 2.98 8.95
CA ASP A 130 -6.86 3.40 9.71
C ASP A 130 -8.12 3.42 8.85
N THR A 131 -9.21 2.93 9.44
CA THR A 131 -10.55 3.12 8.89
C THR A 131 -10.86 4.61 8.72
N ILE A 132 -11.31 4.98 7.52
CA ILE A 132 -11.81 6.31 7.21
C ILE A 132 -13.21 6.45 7.79
N TYR A 133 -13.47 7.57 8.47
CA TYR A 133 -14.78 7.92 8.99
C TYR A 133 -15.26 9.20 8.31
N PHE A 134 -16.22 9.08 7.39
CA PHE A 134 -16.95 10.25 6.89
C PHE A 134 -17.93 10.74 7.95
N THR A 135 -17.98 12.05 8.12
CA THR A 135 -18.76 12.75 9.13
C THR A 135 -19.91 13.58 8.53
N LYS A 136 -19.90 13.80 7.21
CA LYS A 136 -20.88 14.57 6.45
C LYS A 136 -21.28 13.82 5.16
N PRO A 137 -22.52 14.02 4.67
CA PRO A 137 -23.61 14.77 5.30
C PRO A 137 -24.19 14.05 6.52
N VAL A 138 -23.94 12.75 6.66
CA VAL A 138 -24.34 11.95 7.82
C VAL A 138 -23.08 11.50 8.56
N THR A 139 -23.09 11.60 9.88
CA THR A 139 -21.96 11.20 10.70
C THR A 139 -21.82 9.67 10.76
N ALA A 140 -20.58 9.21 10.77
CA ALA A 140 -20.19 7.82 11.03
C ALA A 140 -20.49 6.85 9.89
N VAL A 141 -20.09 7.23 8.66
CA VAL A 141 -19.94 6.29 7.56
C VAL A 141 -18.49 5.82 7.51
N ILE A 142 -18.27 4.52 7.51
CA ILE A 142 -16.93 3.94 7.48
C ILE A 142 -16.51 3.49 6.08
N PHE A 143 -15.22 3.55 5.82
CA PHE A 143 -14.56 2.93 4.68
C PHE A 143 -13.19 2.41 5.12
N ASP A 144 -12.82 1.23 4.61
CA ASP A 144 -11.60 0.53 4.99
C ASP A 144 -10.86 0.09 3.72
N HIS A 145 -9.62 0.55 3.53
CA HIS A 145 -8.85 0.23 2.33
C HIS A 145 -8.54 -1.27 2.25
N THR A 146 -8.09 -1.88 3.35
CA THR A 146 -7.71 -3.31 3.40
C THR A 146 -8.84 -4.22 2.94
N SER A 147 -10.08 -3.90 3.31
CA SER A 147 -11.27 -4.64 2.89
C SER A 147 -11.58 -4.54 1.40
N HIS A 148 -11.09 -3.50 0.72
CA HIS A 148 -11.28 -3.29 -0.73
C HIS A 148 -10.06 -3.74 -1.53
N SER A 149 -8.86 -3.30 -1.16
CA SER A 149 -7.61 -3.72 -1.82
C SER A 149 -7.37 -5.22 -1.67
N GLY A 150 -7.77 -5.83 -0.55
CA GLY A 150 -7.74 -7.27 -0.34
C GLY A 150 -8.64 -8.08 -1.28
N LEU A 151 -9.58 -7.43 -1.97
CA LEU A 151 -10.41 -8.03 -3.02
C LEU A 151 -9.78 -7.90 -4.42
N GLY A 152 -8.57 -7.35 -4.53
CA GLY A 152 -7.90 -7.10 -5.79
C GLY A 152 -8.41 -5.87 -6.54
N ILE A 153 -9.12 -4.97 -5.86
CA ILE A 153 -9.48 -3.66 -6.41
C ILE A 153 -8.23 -2.78 -6.35
N GLY A 154 -7.74 -2.33 -7.51
CA GLY A 154 -6.59 -1.44 -7.61
C GLY A 154 -6.90 -0.02 -7.09
N CYS A 155 -5.87 0.82 -7.11
CA CYS A 155 -5.98 2.19 -6.60
C CYS A 155 -6.78 3.07 -7.58
N GLU A 156 -6.54 2.87 -8.87
CA GLU A 156 -7.04 3.64 -9.99
C GLU A 156 -8.56 3.50 -10.18
N GLU A 157 -9.14 2.36 -9.81
CA GLU A 157 -10.58 2.09 -9.88
C GLU A 157 -11.38 3.00 -8.95
N CYS A 158 -10.74 3.51 -7.90
CA CYS A 158 -11.33 4.52 -7.02
C CYS A 158 -10.75 5.92 -7.26
N HIS A 159 -9.42 6.04 -7.40
CA HIS A 159 -8.73 7.32 -7.27
C HIS A 159 -8.56 8.13 -8.56
N SER A 160 -8.89 7.55 -9.71
CA SER A 160 -8.94 8.28 -10.98
C SER A 160 -10.13 9.24 -11.07
N GLU A 161 -11.33 8.78 -10.66
CA GLU A 161 -12.57 9.52 -10.88
C GLU A 161 -13.50 9.58 -9.66
N LEU A 162 -13.59 8.50 -8.87
CA LEU A 162 -14.63 8.37 -7.83
C LEU A 162 -14.27 9.09 -6.53
N PHE A 163 -13.01 9.02 -6.12
CA PHE A 163 -12.52 9.59 -4.86
C PHE A 163 -11.14 10.21 -5.04
N LYS A 164 -10.97 11.49 -4.67
CA LYS A 164 -9.61 12.04 -4.58
C LYS A 164 -8.85 11.37 -3.43
N MET A 165 -7.53 11.22 -3.60
CA MET A 165 -6.57 10.83 -2.55
C MET A 165 -6.43 11.92 -1.47
N LYS A 166 -7.55 12.34 -0.89
CA LYS A 166 -7.66 13.39 0.11
C LYS A 166 -8.88 13.11 0.99
N ILE A 167 -8.62 12.69 2.21
CA ILE A 167 -9.68 12.41 3.21
C ILE A 167 -10.56 13.65 3.37
N GLY A 168 -11.87 13.44 3.25
CA GLY A 168 -12.88 14.48 3.38
C GLY A 168 -13.17 15.29 2.10
N ASP A 169 -12.44 15.11 0.99
CA ASP A 169 -12.77 15.81 -0.27
C ASP A 169 -14.20 15.46 -0.75
N ALA A 170 -14.57 14.19 -0.70
CA ALA A 170 -15.90 13.73 -1.07
C ALA A 170 -17.00 14.40 -0.22
N GLU A 171 -16.76 14.60 1.08
CA GLU A 171 -17.71 15.25 2.00
C GLU A 171 -18.01 16.72 1.65
N THR A 172 -17.16 17.35 0.84
CA THR A 172 -17.37 18.73 0.37
C THR A 172 -18.30 18.80 -0.84
N LYS A 173 -18.59 17.67 -1.50
CA LYS A 173 -19.36 17.64 -2.73
C LYS A 173 -20.85 17.52 -2.43
N ALA A 174 -21.66 18.31 -3.12
CA ALA A 174 -23.11 18.33 -2.94
C ALA A 174 -23.79 17.02 -3.35
N ASP A 175 -23.15 16.25 -4.22
CA ASP A 175 -23.59 14.93 -4.69
C ASP A 175 -23.10 13.77 -3.82
N PHE A 176 -22.30 14.00 -2.77
CA PHE A 176 -21.94 12.96 -1.79
C PHE A 176 -23.10 12.65 -0.83
N THR A 177 -24.16 12.07 -1.39
CA THR A 177 -25.41 11.74 -0.70
C THR A 177 -25.93 10.40 -1.20
N MET A 178 -26.81 9.75 -0.41
CA MET A 178 -27.40 8.47 -0.82
C MET A 178 -28.14 8.56 -2.16
N LYS A 179 -28.67 9.73 -2.54
CA LYS A 179 -29.30 9.96 -3.85
C LYS A 179 -28.40 9.58 -5.03
N TYR A 180 -27.08 9.78 -4.92
CA TYR A 180 -26.11 9.43 -5.96
C TYR A 180 -25.37 8.13 -5.66
N ILE A 181 -25.45 7.61 -4.44
CA ILE A 181 -24.82 6.33 -4.05
C ILE A 181 -25.76 5.15 -4.30
N TYR A 182 -27.07 5.36 -4.35
CA TYR A 182 -28.01 4.31 -4.74
C TYR A 182 -27.74 3.88 -6.18
N HIS A 183 -27.64 2.57 -6.39
CA HIS A 183 -27.31 2.00 -7.70
C HIS A 183 -28.46 2.11 -8.72
N ASP A 184 -29.68 2.36 -8.27
CA ASP A 184 -30.85 2.66 -9.09
C ASP A 184 -31.06 4.17 -9.29
N ALA A 185 -30.09 5.00 -8.88
CA ALA A 185 -30.10 6.43 -9.13
C ALA A 185 -29.96 6.74 -10.63
N LYS A 186 -30.45 7.92 -11.03
CA LYS A 186 -30.26 8.44 -12.39
C LYS A 186 -28.78 8.63 -12.76
N GLU A 187 -27.95 8.89 -11.77
CA GLU A 187 -26.50 9.07 -11.88
C GLU A 187 -25.88 8.43 -10.64
N VAL A 188 -25.06 7.40 -10.83
CA VAL A 188 -24.45 6.62 -9.76
C VAL A 188 -23.00 7.07 -9.56
N LYS A 189 -22.61 7.35 -8.31
CA LYS A 189 -21.29 7.85 -7.92
C LYS A 189 -20.78 7.14 -6.66
N TYR A 190 -19.49 7.34 -6.37
CA TYR A 190 -18.84 6.90 -5.14
C TYR A 190 -19.03 5.41 -4.89
N CYS A 191 -19.42 5.02 -3.68
CA CYS A 191 -19.63 3.63 -3.28
C CYS A 191 -20.64 2.90 -4.18
N GLY A 192 -21.62 3.64 -4.75
CA GLY A 192 -22.69 3.08 -5.56
C GLY A 192 -22.24 2.43 -6.87
N VAL A 193 -21.08 2.86 -7.39
CA VAL A 193 -20.53 2.32 -8.65
C VAL A 193 -20.27 0.82 -8.54
N CYS A 194 -19.83 0.36 -7.35
CA CYS A 194 -19.56 -1.06 -7.08
C CYS A 194 -20.61 -1.70 -6.15
N HIS A 195 -21.16 -0.97 -5.17
CA HIS A 195 -22.25 -1.46 -4.33
C HIS A 195 -23.59 -1.39 -5.05
N ASN A 196 -23.70 -2.13 -6.15
CA ASN A 196 -24.80 -2.10 -7.10
C ASN A 196 -25.61 -3.39 -7.18
N GLY A 197 -25.25 -4.41 -6.43
CA GLY A 197 -25.88 -5.74 -6.45
C GLY A 197 -25.27 -6.70 -7.46
N GLU A 198 -24.40 -6.23 -8.36
CA GLU A 198 -23.69 -7.02 -9.35
C GLU A 198 -22.22 -7.24 -8.96
N ILE A 199 -21.50 -6.17 -8.60
CA ILE A 199 -20.08 -6.22 -8.18
C ILE A 199 -19.99 -6.52 -6.68
N ALA A 200 -20.77 -5.79 -5.87
CA ALA A 200 -20.89 -5.99 -4.43
C ALA A 200 -22.36 -5.86 -3.99
N PHE A 201 -22.65 -6.12 -2.71
CA PHE A 201 -24.00 -5.98 -2.19
C PHE A 201 -24.58 -4.58 -2.47
N PRO A 202 -25.88 -4.46 -2.78
CA PRO A 202 -26.45 -3.21 -3.25
C PRO A 202 -26.53 -2.18 -2.12
N SER A 203 -26.23 -0.92 -2.44
CA SER A 203 -26.23 0.25 -1.55
C SER A 203 -27.62 0.64 -1.00
N THR A 204 -28.69 0.02 -1.53
CA THR A 204 -30.06 0.13 -1.01
C THR A 204 -30.34 -0.86 0.13
N SER A 205 -29.36 -1.70 0.49
CA SER A 205 -29.46 -2.72 1.53
C SER A 205 -28.30 -2.66 2.52
N ARG A 206 -28.41 -3.37 3.64
CA ARG A 206 -27.32 -3.55 4.62
C ARG A 206 -26.70 -2.24 5.12
N CYS A 207 -27.54 -1.22 5.35
CA CYS A 207 -27.11 0.14 5.70
C CYS A 207 -26.10 0.18 6.86
N ASN A 208 -26.26 -0.71 7.85
CA ASN A 208 -25.41 -0.80 9.04
C ASN A 208 -24.00 -1.34 8.77
N VAL A 209 -23.69 -1.83 7.57
CA VAL A 209 -22.32 -2.21 7.19
C VAL A 209 -21.45 -0.96 7.08
N CYS A 210 -21.99 0.13 6.55
CA CYS A 210 -21.27 1.39 6.37
C CYS A 210 -21.65 2.41 7.44
N HIS A 211 -22.94 2.51 7.80
CA HIS A 211 -23.45 3.47 8.77
C HIS A 211 -23.41 2.89 10.19
N ILE A 212 -22.34 3.19 10.95
CA ILE A 212 -22.18 2.69 12.32
C ILE A 212 -22.87 3.58 13.38
N GLY A 213 -23.36 4.75 12.95
CA GLY A 213 -24.01 5.74 13.80
C GLY A 213 -23.08 6.41 14.82
N VAL A 214 -23.58 7.46 15.47
CA VAL A 214 -22.79 8.28 16.42
C VAL A 214 -22.24 7.46 17.60
N LYS A 215 -22.99 6.46 18.08
CA LYS A 215 -22.54 5.56 19.15
C LYS A 215 -21.36 4.70 18.68
N GLY A 216 -21.43 4.17 17.45
CA GLY A 216 -20.34 3.39 16.86
C GLY A 216 -19.08 4.25 16.68
N TYR A 217 -19.24 5.46 16.16
CA TYR A 217 -18.14 6.41 16.01
C TYR A 217 -17.48 6.78 17.34
N ASN A 218 -18.27 7.08 18.38
CA ASN A 218 -17.72 7.42 19.69
C ASN A 218 -16.92 6.27 20.29
N ARG A 219 -17.42 5.02 20.18
CA ARG A 219 -16.66 3.83 20.60
C ARG A 219 -15.35 3.69 19.84
N ALA A 220 -15.38 3.84 18.51
CA ALA A 220 -14.19 3.73 17.66
C ALA A 220 -13.15 4.82 17.96
N LYS A 221 -13.59 6.03 18.35
CA LYS A 221 -12.70 7.14 18.72
C LYS A 221 -12.32 7.17 20.20
N GLY A 222 -12.60 6.12 20.97
CA GLY A 222 -12.26 6.04 22.39
C GLY A 222 -13.00 7.06 23.28
N LYS A 223 -14.09 7.67 22.78
CA LYS A 223 -14.94 8.58 23.55
C LYS A 223 -15.95 7.76 24.33
N THR A 224 -15.63 7.46 25.59
CA THR A 224 -16.62 6.97 26.55
C THR A 224 -17.68 8.05 26.74
N THR A 225 -18.91 7.79 26.28
CA THR A 225 -20.05 8.61 26.69
C THR A 225 -20.25 8.37 28.18
N GLY A 226 -19.89 9.36 29.01
CA GLY A 226 -20.15 9.34 30.44
C GLY A 226 -21.63 9.07 30.74
N ASN A 227 -21.86 8.25 31.76
CA ASN A 227 -23.10 8.03 32.51
C ASN A 227 -24.41 7.97 31.71
N GLY A 228 -24.82 6.75 31.40
CA GLY A 228 -26.23 6.37 31.34
C GLY A 228 -26.41 5.16 32.24
N GLU A 229 -27.05 5.39 33.38
CA GLU A 229 -27.32 4.40 34.42
C GLU A 229 -27.92 3.12 33.85
N ASP A 230 -27.44 2.02 34.41
CA ASP A 230 -28.11 0.73 34.45
C ASP A 230 -29.56 0.93 34.92
N ALA A 231 -30.50 0.74 34.00
CA ALA A 231 -31.85 0.35 34.33
C ALA A 231 -32.18 -0.83 33.42
N GLY A 232 -31.97 -2.04 33.97
CA GLY A 232 -32.40 -3.28 33.33
C GLY A 232 -33.90 -3.31 33.01
N HIS A 233 -34.30 -4.36 32.32
CA HIS A 233 -35.41 -5.27 32.66
C HIS A 233 -35.45 -6.35 31.56
N HIS A 234 -35.38 -7.60 32.02
CA HIS A 234 -35.92 -8.86 31.48
C HIS A 234 -36.10 -9.05 29.97
#